data_AF-A0A8S9XRY5-F1
#
_entry.id   AF-A0A8S9XRY5-F1
#
_cell.length_a   1.000
_cell.length_b   1.000
_cell.length_c   1.000
_cell.angle_alpha   90.00
_cell.angle_beta   90.00
_cell.angle_gamma   90.00
#
_symmetry.space_group_name_H-M   'P 1'
#
loop_
_entity.id
_entity.type
_entity.pdbx_description
1 polymer ?
#
loop_
_entity_poly.entity_id
_entity_poly.type
_entity_poly.pdbx_seq_one_letter_code
_entity_poly.pdbx_strand_id
1 'polypeptide(L)'
;DDDDKDKMWQCFLRSNQDPPIGNYEDPKPMHAVQRMKPKPGPKSGLYDAKLHCCKKAAGSHCKKLCTKIFTGDFDWEAYESTCATLEEENMNQCLDEVAEPCAPGCKNLNFCSIFNNRPLDLFRSCHPDSDRAAKMDYDLWVTEKKLILPNMTPLYVKDIEECSPITWKAVACALQLKPCNRATQSTRICR
;
A
#
# COMPACT_ATOMS: atom_id res chain seq x y z
N ASP A 1 3.84 24.30 7.22
CA ASP A 1 3.44 22.91 6.94
C ASP A 1 2.54 22.72 5.71
N ASP A 2 1.72 23.69 5.28
CA ASP A 2 1.02 23.56 3.98
C ASP A 2 1.92 23.83 2.75
N ASP A 3 2.96 24.64 2.92
CA ASP A 3 3.93 24.98 1.86
C ASP A 3 4.70 23.75 1.33
N ASP A 4 4.97 22.75 2.18
CA ASP A 4 5.70 21.54 1.80
C ASP A 4 4.84 20.52 1.04
N LYS A 5 3.52 20.49 1.31
CA LYS A 5 2.59 19.63 0.57
C LYS A 5 2.48 20.09 -0.89
N ASP A 6 2.33 21.39 -1.11
CA ASP A 6 2.26 21.95 -2.46
C ASP A 6 3.57 21.78 -3.24
N LYS A 7 4.73 21.80 -2.57
CA LYS A 7 6.04 21.52 -3.19
C LYS A 7 6.15 20.08 -3.68
N MET A 8 5.65 19.11 -2.92
CA MET A 8 5.71 17.69 -3.31
C MET A 8 4.88 17.44 -4.58
N TRP A 9 3.69 18.04 -4.69
CA TRP A 9 2.86 17.89 -5.89
C TRP A 9 3.49 18.48 -7.16
N GLN A 10 4.39 19.45 -7.03
CA GLN A 10 5.16 20.01 -8.14
C GLN A 10 6.28 19.09 -8.64
N CYS A 11 6.56 18.01 -7.90
CA CYS A 11 7.52 16.98 -8.29
C CYS A 11 6.95 15.99 -9.30
N PHE A 12 5.63 15.86 -9.42
CA PHE A 12 5.03 15.03 -10.47
C PHE A 12 5.17 15.70 -11.85
N LEU A 13 5.54 14.92 -12.86
CA LEU A 13 5.53 15.38 -14.25
C LEU A 13 4.08 15.46 -14.74
N ARG A 14 3.71 16.61 -15.33
CA ARG A 14 2.38 16.77 -15.94
C ARG A 14 2.29 15.83 -17.15
N SER A 15 1.14 15.18 -17.31
CA SER A 15 0.82 14.16 -18.34
C SER A 15 1.04 14.57 -19.82
N ASN A 16 1.52 15.79 -20.11
CA ASN A 16 1.72 16.31 -21.48
C ASN A 16 3.20 16.28 -21.94
N GLN A 17 4.05 15.50 -21.28
CA GLN A 17 5.38 15.17 -21.80
C GLN A 17 5.49 13.65 -21.83
N ASP A 18 5.12 13.07 -22.97
CA ASP A 18 5.34 11.65 -23.25
C ASP A 18 6.82 11.29 -23.01
N PRO A 19 7.15 10.31 -22.15
CA PRO A 19 8.39 9.57 -22.31
C PRO A 19 8.22 8.57 -23.46
N PRO A 20 9.29 8.22 -24.20
CA PRO A 20 9.21 7.41 -25.40
C PRO A 20 8.56 6.06 -25.08
N ILE A 21 7.50 5.73 -25.82
CA ILE A 21 6.85 4.43 -25.83
C ILE A 21 7.87 3.41 -26.38
N GLY A 22 8.72 2.90 -25.50
CA GLY A 22 9.43 1.66 -25.70
C GLY A 22 8.57 0.51 -25.18
N ASN A 23 8.54 -0.60 -25.92
CA ASN A 23 7.86 -1.84 -25.51
C ASN A 23 8.44 -2.33 -24.18
N TYR A 24 7.89 -1.87 -23.06
CA TYR A 24 8.23 -2.32 -21.72
C TYR A 24 7.13 -3.25 -21.24
N GLU A 25 7.46 -4.52 -21.10
CA GLU A 25 6.71 -5.40 -20.21
C GLU A 25 6.78 -4.78 -18.81
N ASP A 26 5.62 -4.58 -18.18
CA ASP A 26 5.53 -4.03 -16.83
C ASP A 26 6.49 -4.80 -15.91
N PRO A 27 7.52 -4.15 -15.33
CA PRO A 27 8.30 -4.78 -14.29
C PRO A 27 7.32 -5.16 -13.18
N LYS A 28 7.19 -6.46 -12.90
CA LYS A 28 6.40 -6.92 -11.75
C LYS A 28 6.82 -6.07 -10.55
N PRO A 29 5.88 -5.37 -9.89
CA PRO A 29 6.23 -4.57 -8.73
C PRO A 29 6.78 -5.53 -7.68
N MET A 30 8.10 -5.55 -7.51
CA MET A 30 8.74 -6.50 -6.60
C MET A 30 8.40 -6.21 -5.14
N HIS A 31 7.96 -4.98 -4.82
CA HIS A 31 7.67 -4.55 -3.45
C HIS A 31 6.50 -3.56 -3.30
N ALA A 32 5.73 -3.27 -4.35
CA ALA A 32 4.55 -2.42 -4.18
C ALA A 32 3.54 -3.12 -3.29
N VAL A 33 3.28 -2.58 -2.10
CA VAL A 33 2.31 -3.00 -1.06
C VAL A 33 1.47 -4.22 -1.46
N GLN A 34 2.09 -5.39 -1.53
CA GLN A 34 1.38 -6.57 -1.98
C GLN A 34 0.54 -7.04 -0.81
N ARG A 35 -0.76 -7.14 -1.03
CA ARG A 35 -1.64 -7.81 -0.09
C ARG A 35 -1.17 -9.25 0.00
N MET A 36 -0.79 -9.68 1.20
CA MET A 36 -0.33 -11.05 1.39
C MET A 36 -1.44 -12.00 0.96
N LYS A 37 -1.11 -12.94 0.08
CA LYS A 37 -2.01 -14.03 -0.28
C LYS A 37 -2.46 -14.73 1.02
N PRO A 38 -3.76 -14.77 1.32
CA PRO A 38 -4.26 -15.42 2.51
C PRO A 38 -3.91 -16.89 2.44
N LYS A 39 -3.11 -17.37 3.38
CA LYS A 39 -2.83 -18.80 3.51
C LYS A 39 -4.11 -19.50 4.00
N PRO A 40 -4.55 -20.60 3.35
CA PRO A 40 -5.58 -21.46 3.93
C PRO A 40 -5.02 -22.04 5.23
N GLY A 41 -5.52 -21.54 6.36
CA GLY A 41 -5.14 -21.95 7.71
C GLY A 41 -6.28 -22.69 8.41
N PRO A 42 -6.01 -23.34 9.55
CA PRO A 42 -7.04 -24.03 10.32
C PRO A 42 -8.18 -23.07 10.69
N LYS A 43 -9.42 -23.57 10.60
CA LYS A 43 -10.64 -22.84 10.99
C LYS A 43 -10.49 -22.38 12.44
N SER A 44 -10.21 -21.10 12.63
CA SER A 44 -9.98 -20.43 13.91
C SER A 44 -10.81 -19.14 13.92
N GLY A 45 -10.95 -18.45 15.06
CA GLY A 45 -11.75 -17.22 15.16
C GLY A 45 -11.36 -16.10 14.15
N LEU A 46 -10.14 -16.17 13.61
CA LEU A 46 -9.67 -15.30 12.51
C LEU A 46 -10.52 -15.47 11.24
N TYR A 47 -11.01 -16.67 10.98
CA TYR A 47 -11.85 -17.01 9.84
C TYR A 47 -13.20 -16.30 9.89
N ASP A 48 -13.85 -16.30 11.06
CA ASP A 48 -15.15 -15.67 11.26
C ASP A 48 -15.07 -14.15 11.14
N ALA A 49 -13.97 -13.57 11.63
CA ALA A 49 -13.69 -12.14 11.46
C ALA A 49 -13.49 -11.77 9.98
N LYS A 50 -12.74 -12.57 9.21
CA LYS A 50 -12.55 -12.33 7.76
C LYS A 50 -13.86 -12.52 6.97
N LEU A 51 -14.68 -13.52 7.31
CA LEU A 51 -16.00 -13.68 6.72
C LEU A 51 -16.95 -12.52 7.06
N HIS A 52 -16.85 -11.96 8.27
CA HIS A 52 -17.57 -10.75 8.62
C HIS A 52 -17.13 -9.57 7.73
N CYS A 53 -15.83 -9.42 7.47
CA CYS A 53 -15.32 -8.41 6.54
C CYS A 53 -15.87 -8.55 5.12
N CYS A 54 -16.02 -9.77 4.59
CA CYS A 54 -16.63 -9.97 3.27
C CYS A 54 -18.06 -9.42 3.15
N LYS A 55 -18.79 -9.31 4.27
CA LYS A 55 -20.15 -8.73 4.28
C LYS A 55 -20.14 -7.21 4.07
N LYS A 56 -18.99 -6.54 4.22
CA LYS A 56 -18.80 -5.10 3.98
C LYS A 56 -18.54 -4.75 2.52
N ALA A 57 -18.49 -5.74 1.62
CA ALA A 57 -18.32 -5.51 0.19
C ALA A 57 -19.46 -4.64 -0.34
N ALA A 58 -19.12 -3.70 -1.21
CA ALA A 58 -20.11 -2.87 -1.92
C ALA A 58 -20.83 -3.71 -2.99
N GLY A 59 -20.08 -4.52 -3.73
CA GLY A 59 -20.57 -5.39 -4.80
C GLY A 59 -20.88 -6.80 -4.33
N SER A 60 -22.01 -7.34 -4.82
CA SER A 60 -22.37 -8.75 -4.57
C SER A 60 -21.37 -9.74 -5.17
N HIS A 61 -20.67 -9.36 -6.25
CA HIS A 61 -19.62 -10.16 -6.87
C HIS A 61 -18.40 -10.29 -5.95
N CYS A 62 -17.89 -9.17 -5.43
CA CYS A 62 -16.74 -9.16 -4.53
C CYS A 62 -17.04 -9.80 -3.18
N LYS A 63 -18.26 -9.67 -2.66
CA LYS A 63 -18.71 -10.45 -1.50
C LYS A 63 -18.55 -11.97 -1.71
N LYS A 64 -18.95 -12.46 -2.88
CA LYS A 64 -18.87 -13.89 -3.24
C LYS A 64 -17.41 -14.33 -3.38
N LEU A 65 -16.60 -13.57 -4.14
CA LEU A 65 -15.18 -13.87 -4.30
C LEU A 65 -14.44 -13.86 -2.96
N CYS A 66 -14.66 -12.84 -2.12
CA CYS A 66 -14.11 -12.75 -0.77
C CYS A 66 -14.48 -13.95 0.11
N THR A 67 -15.74 -14.39 0.06
CA THR A 67 -16.17 -15.54 0.85
C THR A 67 -15.50 -16.83 0.37
N LYS A 68 -15.31 -16.97 -0.95
CA LYS A 68 -14.66 -18.13 -1.56
C LYS A 68 -13.19 -18.29 -1.16
N ILE A 69 -12.48 -17.17 -0.93
CA ILE A 69 -11.11 -17.14 -0.39
C ILE A 69 -10.94 -18.09 0.78
N PHE A 70 -11.95 -18.08 1.64
CA PHE A 70 -11.90 -18.74 2.92
C PHE A 70 -12.47 -20.17 2.81
N THR A 71 -13.30 -20.48 1.82
CA THR A 71 -13.87 -21.83 1.65
C THR A 71 -12.98 -22.83 0.91
N GLY A 72 -11.80 -22.43 0.42
CA GLY A 72 -10.75 -23.33 -0.10
C GLY A 72 -10.69 -23.53 -1.62
N ASP A 73 -11.66 -23.01 -2.37
CA ASP A 73 -11.66 -22.97 -3.84
C ASP A 73 -11.62 -21.50 -4.29
N PHE A 74 -10.40 -21.00 -4.49
CA PHE A 74 -10.16 -19.56 -4.60
C PHE A 74 -9.05 -19.19 -5.57
N ASP A 75 -9.40 -18.23 -6.43
CA ASP A 75 -8.50 -17.53 -7.32
C ASP A 75 -8.14 -16.15 -6.76
N TRP A 76 -6.92 -16.05 -6.19
CA TRP A 76 -6.38 -14.79 -5.66
C TRP A 76 -6.19 -13.72 -6.71
N GLU A 77 -5.80 -14.11 -7.91
CA GLU A 77 -5.55 -13.16 -8.99
C GLU A 77 -6.86 -12.55 -9.49
N ALA A 78 -7.92 -13.36 -9.59
CA ALA A 78 -9.26 -12.86 -9.89
C ALA A 78 -9.79 -11.89 -8.83
N TYR A 79 -9.57 -12.18 -7.54
CA TYR A 79 -9.96 -11.24 -6.47
C TYR A 79 -9.14 -9.96 -6.48
N GLU A 80 -7.82 -10.06 -6.63
CA GLU A 80 -6.94 -8.89 -6.61
C GLU A 80 -7.22 -7.96 -7.80
N SER A 81 -7.43 -8.51 -8.99
CA SER A 81 -7.77 -7.73 -10.18
C SER A 81 -9.18 -7.13 -10.16
N THR A 82 -10.16 -7.82 -9.55
CA THR A 82 -11.57 -7.42 -9.61
C THR A 82 -12.03 -6.63 -8.39
N CYS A 83 -11.49 -6.94 -7.21
CA CYS A 83 -12.03 -6.51 -5.94
C CYS A 83 -11.04 -5.74 -5.07
N ALA A 84 -9.75 -5.67 -5.41
CA ALA A 84 -8.81 -4.76 -4.74
C ALA A 84 -8.89 -3.34 -5.34
N THR A 85 -10.11 -2.81 -5.43
CA THR A 85 -10.40 -1.47 -5.97
C THR A 85 -10.90 -0.52 -4.88
N LEU A 86 -11.03 0.77 -5.23
CA LEU A 86 -11.48 1.81 -4.30
C LEU A 86 -12.95 1.66 -3.91
N GLU A 87 -13.78 1.13 -4.81
CA GLU A 87 -15.20 0.90 -4.59
C GLU A 87 -15.45 -0.15 -3.49
N GLU A 88 -14.51 -1.08 -3.33
CA GLU A 88 -14.57 -2.17 -2.35
C GLU A 88 -13.76 -1.88 -1.07
N GLU A 89 -13.37 -0.61 -0.86
CA GLU A 89 -12.46 -0.20 0.23
C GLU A 89 -12.90 -0.69 1.62
N ASN A 90 -14.19 -0.63 1.96
CA ASN A 90 -14.66 -1.02 3.30
C ASN A 90 -14.41 -2.51 3.61
N MET A 91 -14.57 -3.38 2.63
CA MET A 91 -14.25 -4.81 2.76
C MET A 91 -12.74 -4.99 2.82
N ASN A 92 -12.05 -4.38 1.86
CA ASN A 92 -10.61 -4.43 1.70
C ASN A 92 -9.89 -4.00 2.97
N GLN A 93 -10.26 -2.87 3.56
CA GLN A 93 -9.70 -2.35 4.79
C GLN A 93 -9.95 -3.31 5.96
N CYS A 94 -11.17 -3.81 6.11
CA CYS A 94 -11.51 -4.73 7.18
C CYS A 94 -10.67 -6.02 7.10
N LEU A 95 -10.48 -6.58 5.89
CA LEU A 95 -9.63 -7.75 5.69
C LEU A 95 -8.18 -7.48 6.10
N ASP A 96 -7.64 -6.32 5.75
CA ASP A 96 -6.31 -5.92 6.18
C ASP A 96 -6.26 -5.77 7.71
N GLU A 97 -7.23 -5.10 8.36
CA GLU A 97 -7.36 -4.94 9.83
C GLU A 97 -7.35 -6.27 10.57
N VAL A 98 -8.06 -7.26 10.04
CA VAL A 98 -8.12 -8.60 10.63
C VAL A 98 -6.86 -9.41 10.37
N ALA A 99 -6.22 -9.23 9.20
CA ALA A 99 -5.00 -9.96 8.84
C ALA A 99 -3.75 -9.45 9.58
N GLU A 100 -3.59 -8.13 9.67
CA GLU A 100 -2.46 -7.45 10.29
C GLU A 100 -3.00 -6.43 11.31
N PRO A 101 -3.33 -6.87 12.55
CA PRO A 101 -3.87 -5.97 13.56
C PRO A 101 -2.86 -4.91 13.94
N CYS A 102 -3.37 -3.72 14.20
CA CYS A 102 -2.59 -2.54 14.52
C CYS A 102 -1.81 -2.70 15.84
N ALA A 103 -0.52 -2.38 15.81
CA ALA A 103 0.35 -2.39 16.97
C ALA A 103 0.95 -1.00 17.23
N PRO A 104 1.17 -0.63 18.51
CA PRO A 104 1.74 0.66 18.85
C PRO A 104 3.24 0.76 18.52
N GLY A 105 3.57 1.80 17.76
CA GLY A 105 4.93 2.31 17.54
C GLY A 105 5.87 1.42 16.72
N CYS A 106 6.70 2.07 15.92
CA CYS A 106 7.90 1.44 15.38
C CYS A 106 9.10 1.68 16.29
N LYS A 107 10.05 0.74 16.29
CA LYS A 107 11.31 0.84 17.04
C LYS A 107 12.44 0.32 16.18
N ASN A 108 13.61 0.94 16.31
CA ASN A 108 14.86 0.51 15.67
C ASN A 108 14.80 0.46 14.13
N LEU A 109 13.93 1.25 13.51
CA LEU A 109 13.97 1.46 12.06
C LEU A 109 15.13 2.41 11.73
N ASN A 110 15.88 2.10 10.68
CA ASN A 110 17.01 2.92 10.25
C ASN A 110 16.57 3.90 9.16
N PHE A 111 16.01 3.38 8.06
CA PHE A 111 15.56 4.21 6.95
C PHE A 111 14.36 5.06 7.38
N CYS A 112 13.31 4.43 7.91
CA CYS A 112 12.07 5.05 8.37
C CYS A 112 12.13 5.55 9.82
N SER A 113 13.29 6.03 10.26
CA SER A 113 13.54 6.44 11.65
C SER A 113 12.63 7.55 12.16
N ILE A 114 12.03 8.38 11.28
CA ILE A 114 11.06 9.41 11.64
C ILE A 114 9.77 8.85 12.29
N PHE A 115 9.51 7.55 12.09
CA PHE A 115 8.38 6.82 12.67
C PHE A 115 8.76 6.04 13.94
N ASN A 116 10.03 6.07 14.36
CA ASN A 116 10.43 5.46 15.63
C ASN A 116 9.83 6.22 16.83
N ASN A 117 9.53 5.50 17.90
CA ASN A 117 9.15 6.06 19.21
C ASN A 117 7.94 7.00 19.15
N ARG A 118 6.96 6.70 18.28
CA ARG A 118 5.66 7.36 18.25
C ARG A 118 4.61 6.51 18.95
N PRO A 119 4.43 6.64 20.28
CA PRO A 119 3.64 5.71 21.08
C PRO A 119 2.13 5.80 20.84
N LEU A 120 1.66 6.94 20.32
CA LEU A 120 0.24 7.15 19.99
C LEU A 120 -0.11 6.73 18.56
N ASP A 121 0.91 6.53 17.71
CA ASP A 121 0.73 6.10 16.34
C ASP A 121 0.71 4.57 16.27
N LEU A 122 -0.30 4.05 15.57
CA LEU A 122 -0.49 2.62 15.35
C LEU A 122 -0.11 2.27 13.91
N PHE A 123 0.61 1.16 13.74
CA PHE A 123 1.08 0.68 12.44
C PHE A 123 0.83 -0.82 12.31
N ARG A 124 0.75 -1.32 11.08
CA ARG A 124 0.57 -2.74 10.79
C ARG A 124 1.89 -3.47 10.57
N SER A 125 2.95 -2.74 10.18
CA SER A 125 4.20 -3.35 9.75
C SER A 125 5.43 -2.58 10.26
N CYS A 126 5.69 -2.65 11.56
CA CYS A 126 6.89 -2.07 12.18
C CYS A 126 8.03 -3.09 12.31
N HIS A 127 8.55 -3.57 11.17
CA HIS A 127 9.63 -4.56 11.14
C HIS A 127 10.83 -4.07 10.31
N PRO A 128 12.05 -4.59 10.58
CA PRO A 128 13.23 -4.29 9.76
C PRO A 128 13.04 -4.63 8.28
N ASP A 129 12.18 -5.58 7.95
CA ASP A 129 11.90 -5.96 6.56
C ASP A 129 11.12 -4.86 5.83
N SER A 130 10.13 -4.27 6.50
CA SER A 130 9.36 -3.12 6.01
C SER A 130 10.23 -1.88 5.85
N ASP A 131 11.20 -1.69 6.76
CA ASP A 131 12.21 -0.62 6.66
C ASP A 131 13.09 -0.77 5.41
N ARG A 132 13.56 -1.99 5.14
CA ARG A 132 14.36 -2.30 3.95
C ARG A 132 13.53 -2.16 2.68
N ALA A 133 12.29 -2.64 2.67
CA ALA A 133 11.38 -2.47 1.54
C ALA A 133 11.14 -0.99 1.22
N ALA A 134 10.93 -0.15 2.25
CA ALA A 134 10.75 1.29 2.05
C ALA A 134 11.98 1.95 1.42
N LYS A 135 13.19 1.53 1.85
CA LYS A 135 14.42 1.99 1.23
C LYS A 135 14.51 1.58 -0.24
N MET A 136 14.20 0.32 -0.54
CA MET A 136 14.24 -0.20 -1.92
C MET A 136 13.26 0.54 -2.83
N ASP A 137 12.04 0.80 -2.35
CA ASP A 137 11.06 1.60 -3.10
C ASP A 137 11.58 3.01 -3.36
N TYR A 138 12.12 3.68 -2.35
CA TYR A 138 12.70 5.01 -2.50
C TYR A 138 13.85 5.04 -3.50
N ASP A 139 14.81 4.11 -3.38
CA ASP A 139 15.95 4.00 -4.30
C ASP A 139 15.47 3.77 -5.74
N LEU A 140 14.43 2.93 -5.92
CA LEU A 140 13.84 2.68 -7.24
C LEU A 140 13.20 3.94 -7.82
N TRP A 141 12.51 4.75 -7.01
CA TRP A 141 11.92 6.00 -7.49
C TRP A 141 12.96 7.03 -7.89
N VAL A 142 14.11 7.07 -7.19
CA VAL A 142 15.28 7.88 -7.57
C VAL A 142 15.81 7.44 -8.94
N THR A 143 16.02 6.13 -9.15
CA THR A 143 16.64 5.62 -10.38
C THR A 143 15.69 5.65 -11.58
N GLU A 144 14.45 5.20 -11.41
CA GLU A 144 13.48 5.04 -12.50
C GLU A 144 12.68 6.31 -12.76
N LYS A 145 12.64 7.25 -11.80
CA LYS A 145 11.81 8.46 -11.85
C LYS A 145 10.32 8.14 -12.07
N LYS A 146 9.89 6.98 -11.55
CA LYS A 146 8.55 6.44 -11.67
C LYS A 146 8.11 5.84 -10.34
N LEU A 147 6.90 6.18 -9.94
CA LEU A 147 6.17 5.57 -8.84
C LEU A 147 5.21 4.52 -9.41
N ILE A 148 5.43 3.26 -9.06
CA ILE A 148 4.59 2.13 -9.46
C ILE A 148 3.79 1.68 -8.23
N LEU A 149 2.48 1.86 -8.28
CA LEU A 149 1.56 1.41 -7.22
C LEU A 149 0.64 0.30 -7.76
N PRO A 150 0.16 -0.63 -6.90
CA PRO A 150 -0.71 -1.70 -7.35
C PRO A 150 -1.98 -1.14 -7.98
N ASN A 151 -2.41 -1.72 -9.11
CA ASN A 151 -3.63 -1.34 -9.84
C ASN A 151 -3.70 0.14 -10.24
N MET A 152 -2.55 0.81 -10.39
CA MET A 152 -2.45 2.20 -10.85
C MET A 152 -1.46 2.31 -12.01
N THR A 153 -1.76 3.23 -12.94
CA THR A 153 -0.80 3.64 -13.98
C THR A 153 0.45 4.23 -13.34
N PRO A 154 1.67 3.95 -13.85
CA PRO A 154 2.89 4.54 -13.34
C PRO A 154 2.83 6.07 -13.31
N LEU A 155 3.20 6.68 -12.18
CA LEU A 155 3.27 8.12 -12.02
C LEU A 155 4.71 8.58 -12.19
N TYR A 156 4.96 9.48 -13.14
CA TYR A 156 6.30 9.99 -13.41
C TYR A 156 6.62 11.17 -12.50
N VAL A 157 7.83 11.17 -11.96
CA VAL A 157 8.30 12.18 -11.00
C VAL A 157 9.61 12.79 -11.49
N LYS A 158 9.87 14.04 -11.10
CA LYS A 158 11.19 14.65 -11.17
C LYS A 158 12.15 13.91 -10.24
N ASP A 159 13.41 14.31 -10.26
CA ASP A 159 14.38 13.83 -9.28
C ASP A 159 13.89 14.13 -7.86
N ILE A 160 13.54 13.09 -7.11
CA ILE A 160 12.97 13.21 -5.77
C ILE A 160 14.03 13.55 -4.71
N GLU A 161 15.32 13.35 -5.03
CA GLU A 161 16.41 13.76 -4.16
C GLU A 161 16.56 15.29 -4.15
N GLU A 162 16.23 15.94 -5.27
CA GLU A 162 16.17 17.40 -5.37
C GLU A 162 14.78 17.93 -4.99
N CYS A 163 13.73 17.19 -5.33
CA CYS A 163 12.34 17.61 -5.20
C CYS A 163 11.65 16.95 -4.00
N SER A 164 11.81 17.55 -2.83
CA SER A 164 11.17 17.15 -1.55
C SER A 164 11.59 15.77 -1.01
N PRO A 165 12.90 15.51 -0.81
CA PRO A 165 13.43 14.20 -0.43
C PRO A 165 12.87 13.66 0.90
N ILE A 166 12.67 14.54 1.89
CA ILE A 166 12.11 14.15 3.20
C ILE A 166 10.67 13.63 3.03
N THR A 167 9.88 14.30 2.20
CA THR A 167 8.48 13.93 1.96
C THR A 167 8.40 12.61 1.20
N TRP A 168 9.19 12.42 0.14
CA TRP A 168 9.22 11.16 -0.60
C TRP A 168 9.68 9.98 0.25
N LYS A 169 10.68 10.20 1.11
CA LYS A 169 11.11 9.23 2.10
C LYS A 169 9.97 8.88 3.07
N ALA A 170 9.23 9.87 3.55
CA ALA A 170 8.08 9.65 4.42
C ALA A 170 6.95 8.88 3.69
N VAL A 171 6.72 9.14 2.40
CA VAL A 171 5.76 8.40 1.56
C VAL A 171 6.17 6.93 1.42
N ALA A 172 7.42 6.65 1.04
CA ALA A 172 7.93 5.27 0.95
C ALA A 172 7.75 4.50 2.26
N CYS A 173 8.07 5.14 3.37
CA CYS A 173 7.87 4.58 4.70
C CYS A 173 6.39 4.37 5.03
N ALA A 174 5.51 5.33 4.74
CA ALA A 174 4.08 5.18 5.02
C ALA A 174 3.45 4.01 4.24
N LEU A 175 3.87 3.80 2.98
CA LEU A 175 3.41 2.67 2.16
C LEU A 175 3.78 1.31 2.78
N GLN A 176 5.00 1.18 3.31
CA GLN A 176 5.50 -0.09 3.83
C GLN A 176 5.15 -0.32 5.31
N LEU A 177 5.13 0.72 6.15
CA LEU A 177 4.77 0.63 7.57
C LEU A 177 3.26 0.52 7.79
N LYS A 178 2.45 0.98 6.83
CA LYS A 178 0.99 0.94 6.81
C LYS A 178 0.35 1.48 8.10
N PRO A 179 0.32 2.81 8.30
CA PRO A 179 -0.33 3.44 9.44
C PRO A 179 -1.82 3.06 9.56
N CYS A 180 -2.30 2.93 10.80
CA CYS A 180 -3.65 2.44 11.11
C CYS A 180 -4.73 3.53 11.26
N ASN A 181 -4.46 4.79 10.90
CA ASN A 181 -5.48 5.82 11.05
C ASN A 181 -6.64 5.62 10.05
N ARG A 182 -7.88 5.51 10.57
CA ARG A 182 -9.11 5.25 9.79
C ARG A 182 -9.35 6.26 8.65
N ALA A 183 -8.82 7.49 8.74
CA ALA A 183 -8.96 8.50 7.70
C ALA A 183 -7.98 8.34 6.51
N THR A 184 -6.91 7.55 6.65
CA THR A 184 -5.79 7.48 5.69
C THR A 184 -5.32 6.05 5.40
N GLN A 185 -6.14 5.05 5.72
CA GLN A 185 -5.72 3.64 5.79
C GLN A 185 -5.64 2.93 4.42
N SER A 186 -6.29 3.48 3.40
CA SER A 186 -5.91 3.19 2.02
C SER A 186 -4.54 3.83 1.76
N THR A 187 -3.58 3.09 1.19
CA THR A 187 -2.31 3.64 0.67
C THR A 187 -2.59 4.59 -0.49
N ARG A 188 -3.16 5.75 -0.16
CA ARG A 188 -3.57 6.79 -1.08
C ARG A 188 -2.58 7.92 -0.94
N ILE A 189 -2.02 8.31 -2.06
CA ILE A 189 -1.36 9.60 -2.18
C ILE A 189 -2.44 10.55 -2.74
N CYS A 190 -3.10 11.29 -1.85
CA CYS A 190 -4.16 12.23 -2.20
C CYS A 190 -3.62 13.66 -2.19
N ARG A 191 -4.01 14.46 -3.20
CA ARG A 191 -3.74 15.90 -3.22
C ARG A 191 -4.41 16.63 -2.07
#